data_AF-A0A7J9MAA9-F1
#
_entry.id   AF-A0A7J9MAA9-F1
#
_cell.length_a   1.000
_cell.length_b   1.000
_cell.length_c   1.000
_cell.angle_alpha   90.00
_cell.angle_beta   90.00
_cell.angle_gamma   90.00
#
_symmetry.space_group_name_H-M   'P 1'
#
loop_
_entity.id
_entity.type
_entity.pdbx_description
1 polymer ?
#
loop_
_entity_poly.entity_id
_entity_poly.type
_entity_poly.pdbx_seq_one_letter_code
_entity_poly.pdbx_strand_id
1 'polypeptide(L)' 'PNNSTLLGLNVGAGIHVKLRLRRPNRDWDFYPFDLVLDTMLHELCYNAYCPHNASFYKL' A
#
# COMPACT_ATOMS: atom_id res chain seq x y z
N PRO A 1 1.70 11.76 -2.20
CA PRO A 1 2.34 11.74 -3.54
C PRO A 1 1.46 12.51 -4.55
N ASN A 2 2.02 13.04 -5.64
CA ASN A 2 1.24 13.78 -6.64
C ASN A 2 0.28 12.85 -7.40
N ASN A 3 0.65 11.59 -7.60
CA ASN A 3 -0.28 10.59 -8.12
C ASN A 3 -1.37 10.30 -7.07
N SER A 4 -2.63 10.61 -7.42
CA SER A 4 -3.81 10.40 -6.58
C SER A 4 -4.18 8.93 -6.41
N THR A 5 -3.74 8.03 -7.30
CA THR A 5 -4.06 6.59 -7.26
C THR A 5 -3.07 5.76 -6.45
N LEU A 6 -1.89 6.30 -6.13
CA LEU A 6 -0.88 5.59 -5.34
C LEU A 6 -1.31 5.51 -3.86
N LEU A 7 -1.66 4.31 -3.39
CA LEU A 7 -2.09 4.06 -2.02
C LEU A 7 -0.99 3.49 -1.12
N GLY A 8 -0.12 2.64 -1.67
CA GLY A 8 1.00 2.02 -0.98
C GLY A 8 2.28 2.03 -1.82
N LEU A 9 3.43 1.86 -1.17
CA LEU A 9 4.70 1.59 -1.83
C LEU A 9 5.66 0.87 -0.88
N ASN A 10 6.09 -0.33 -1.28
CA ASN A 10 7.19 -1.05 -0.68
C ASN A 10 8.51 -0.75 -1.41
N VAL A 11 9.52 -0.28 -0.66
CA VAL A 11 10.87 0.00 -1.18
C VAL A 11 11.86 -0.96 -0.54
N GLY A 12 12.57 -1.71 -1.38
CA GLY A 12 13.64 -2.61 -0.95
C GLY A 12 13.16 -3.84 -0.20
N ALA A 13 12.00 -4.40 -0.58
CA ALA A 13 11.44 -5.61 0.02
C ALA A 13 11.32 -5.51 1.56
N GLY A 14 10.73 -4.43 2.04
CA GLY A 14 10.40 -4.23 3.46
C GLY A 14 11.27 -3.23 4.20
N ILE A 15 12.31 -2.65 3.57
CA ILE A 15 13.11 -1.59 4.21
C ILE A 15 12.23 -0.36 4.51
N HIS A 16 11.37 0.02 3.57
CA HIS A 16 10.35 1.04 3.82
C HIS A 16 9.01 0.64 3.19
N VAL A 17 7.98 0.54 4.02
CA VAL A 17 6.58 0.45 3.58
C VAL A 17 5.93 1.81 3.83
N LYS A 18 5.41 2.42 2.76
CA LYS A 18 4.79 3.74 2.80
C LYS A 18 3.31 3.59 2.48
N LEU A 19 2.45 4.15 3.34
CA LEU A 19 1.00 4.12 3.17
C LEU A 19 0.45 5.54 3.03
N ARG A 20 -0.49 5.73 2.10
CA ARG A 20 -1.28 6.95 2.03
C ARG A 20 -2.42 6.87 3.03
N LEU A 21 -2.33 7.66 4.09
CA LEU A 21 -3.37 7.71 5.13
C LEU A 21 -4.51 8.68 4.81
N ARG A 22 -4.26 9.65 3.92
CA ARG A 22 -5.16 10.78 3.66
C ARG A 22 -5.54 10.88 2.19
N ARG A 23 -6.77 11.32 1.93
CA ARG A 23 -7.24 11.57 0.57
C ARG A 23 -6.45 12.71 -0.08
N PRO A 24 -6.20 12.66 -1.40
CA PRO A 24 -5.52 13.74 -2.11
C PRO A 24 -6.23 15.08 -1.91
N ASN A 25 -5.47 16.14 -1.64
CA ASN A 25 -5.96 17.51 -1.44
C ASN A 25 -6.96 17.67 -0.28
N ARG A 26 -6.94 16.76 0.70
CA ARG A 26 -7.82 16.77 1.87
C ARG A 26 -7.05 16.32 3.12
N ASP A 27 -6.32 17.25 3.72
CA ASP A 27 -5.36 16.95 4.79
C ASP A 27 -5.96 16.40 6.09
N TRP A 28 -7.28 16.50 6.26
CA TRP A 28 -8.02 16.02 7.43
C TRP A 28 -8.96 14.83 7.11
N ASP A 29 -9.03 14.40 5.85
CA ASP A 29 -9.89 13.29 5.41
C ASP A 29 -9.04 12.01 5.29
N PHE A 30 -9.13 11.18 6.33
CA PHE A 30 -8.41 9.91 6.41
C PHE A 30 -9.16 8.79 5.69
N TYR A 31 -8.41 7.84 5.14
CA TYR A 31 -9.02 6.59 4.70
C TYR A 31 -9.50 5.77 5.91
N PRO A 32 -10.57 4.98 5.75
CA PRO A 32 -10.99 4.00 6.75
C PRO A 32 -9.85 3.05 7.11
N PHE A 33 -9.82 2.60 8.36
CA PHE A 33 -8.78 1.69 8.85
C PHE A 33 -8.63 0.44 7.98
N ASP A 34 -9.73 -0.21 7.61
CA ASP A 34 -9.70 -1.45 6.83
C ASP A 34 -9.02 -1.26 5.47
N LEU A 35 -9.22 -0.10 4.82
CA LEU A 35 -8.55 0.21 3.55
C LEU A 35 -7.04 0.39 3.73
N VAL A 36 -6.62 1.04 4.82
CA VAL A 36 -5.20 1.20 5.17
C VAL A 36 -4.59 -0.16 5.49
N LEU A 37 -5.31 -1.01 6.21
CA LEU A 37 -4.90 -2.37 6.55
C LEU A 37 -4.73 -3.22 5.29
N ASP A 38 -5.72 -3.24 4.40
CA ASP A 38 -5.65 -3.97 3.13
C ASP A 38 -4.44 -3.52 2.30
N THR A 39 -4.21 -2.21 2.23
CA THR A 39 -3.04 -1.65 1.53
C THR A 39 -1.74 -2.10 2.21
N MET A 40 -1.69 -2.12 3.54
CA MET A 40 -0.51 -2.59 4.27
C MET A 40 -0.22 -4.07 3.99
N LEU A 41 -1.23 -4.93 4.02
CA LEU A 41 -1.09 -6.35 3.75
C LEU A 41 -0.61 -6.58 2.31
N HIS A 42 -1.20 -5.87 1.34
CA HIS A 42 -0.74 -5.85 -0.05
C HIS A 42 0.75 -5.48 -0.15
N GLU A 43 1.16 -4.39 0.49
CA GLU A 43 2.55 -3.96 0.42
C GLU A 43 3.51 -4.96 1.08
N LEU A 44 3.08 -5.66 2.13
CA LEU A 44 3.90 -6.70 2.77
C LEU A 44 4.07 -7.95 1.90
N CYS A 45 3.11 -8.29 1.03
CA CYS A 45 3.27 -9.37 0.05
C CYS A 45 4.49 -9.14 -0.88
N TYR A 46 4.82 -7.88 -1.17
CA TYR A 46 6.01 -7.54 -1.96
C TYR A 46 7.34 -7.89 -1.29
N ASN A 47 7.37 -8.24 0.01
CA ASN A 47 8.58 -8.77 0.65
C ASN A 47 8.98 -10.13 0.06
N ALA A 48 8.01 -10.91 -0.43
CA ALA A 48 8.24 -12.24 -1.01
C ALA A 48 7.98 -12.28 -2.52
N TYR A 49 6.99 -11.55 -3.03
CA TYR A 49 6.55 -11.61 -4.43
C TYR A 49 6.44 -10.22 -5.05
N CYS A 50 7.34 -9.88 -5.97
CA CYS A 50 7.30 -8.59 -6.68
C CYS A 50 6.16 -8.48 -7.73
N PRO A 51 5.92 -9.47 -8.60
CA PRO A 51 4.85 -9.37 -9.59
C PRO A 51 3.48 -9.75 -8.99
N HIS A 52 2.43 -9.04 -9.39
CA HIS A 52 1.03 -9.38 -9.11
C HIS A 52 0.59 -10.63 -9.89
N ASN A 53 1.07 -11.80 -9.48
CA ASN A 53 0.72 -13.09 -10.07
C ASN A 53 -0.08 -13.95 -9.09
N ALA A 54 -0.41 -15.18 -9.49
CA ALA A 54 -1.18 -16.10 -8.64
C ALA A 54 -0.52 -16.37 -7.28
N SER A 55 0.81 -16.35 -7.19
CA SER A 55 1.52 -16.52 -5.91
C SER A 55 1.34 -15.32 -5.00
N PHE A 56 1.33 -14.10 -5.54
CA PHE A 56 1.09 -12.87 -4.78
C PHE A 56 -0.30 -12.88 -4.10
N TYR A 57 -1.35 -13.25 -4.84
CA TYR A 57 -2.72 -13.25 -4.34
C TYR A 57 -3.09 -14.48 -3.49
N LYS A 58 -2.20 -15.46 -3.36
CA LYS A 58 -2.43 -16.68 -2.59
C LYS A 58 -1.89 -16.60 -1.15
N LEU A 59 -1.13 -15.55 -0.83
CA LEU A 59 -0.61 -15.31 0.52
C LEU A 59 -1.75 -14.94 1.48
#